data_AF-A0A9E2CCF8-F1
#
_entry.id   AF-A0A9E2CCF8-F1
#
_cell.length_a   1.000
_cell.length_b   1.000
_cell.length_c   1.000
_cell.angle_alpha   90.00
_cell.angle_beta   90.00
_cell.angle_gamma   90.00
#
_symmetry.space_group_name_H-M   'P 1'
#
loop_
_entity.id
_entity.type
_entity.pdbx_description
1 polymer ?
#
loop_
_entity_poly.entity_id
_entity_poly.type
_entity_poly.pdbx_seq_one_letter_code
_entity_poly.pdbx_strand_id
1 'polypeptide(L)'
;MNSAQSPNFGSWELKIVPLKRLVNGTIAIKETMAVTMIDPFNVRSTPFEESHLLAKLKKAVICARLFESQEEKRSVLVHVAAFDLDDHSIYEQVRQDYEETRSCIIEHGFEHLTGTMGILVQPRTKGAGHGSTSRAFYARTQFVAKLLGIQ
;
A
#
# COMPACT_ATOMS: atom_id res chain seq x y z
N MET A 1 12.73 16.90 -0.80
CA MET A 1 13.44 15.66 -1.16
C MET A 1 13.18 14.62 -0.07
N ASN A 2 12.14 13.79 -0.20
CA ASN A 2 11.83 12.69 0.74
C ASN A 2 11.66 11.33 0.02
N SER A 3 11.85 11.29 -1.29
CA SER A 3 11.59 10.12 -2.14
C SER A 3 12.79 9.16 -2.29
N ALA A 4 13.93 9.47 -1.66
CA ALA A 4 15.19 8.73 -1.84
C ALA A 4 15.75 8.09 -0.56
N GLN A 5 14.90 7.78 0.43
CA GLN A 5 15.36 6.97 1.56
C GLN A 5 15.34 5.49 1.20
N SER A 6 16.54 4.91 1.11
CA SER A 6 16.78 3.47 1.03
C SER A 6 16.08 2.75 2.20
N PRO A 7 15.64 1.49 2.02
CA PRO A 7 14.87 0.81 3.06
C PRO A 7 15.70 0.65 4.35
N ASN A 8 15.04 0.78 5.50
CA ASN A 8 15.67 0.80 6.83
C ASN A 8 16.35 -0.54 7.22
N PHE A 9 16.17 -1.61 6.44
CA PHE A 9 16.62 -2.97 6.75
C PHE A 9 17.08 -3.73 5.49
N GLY A 10 17.92 -3.11 4.66
CA GLY A 10 18.39 -3.69 3.40
C GLY A 10 17.31 -3.68 2.31
N SER A 11 16.94 -4.83 1.74
CA SER A 11 15.86 -4.92 0.74
C SER A 11 14.45 -4.98 1.35
N TRP A 12 14.33 -5.04 2.68
CA TRP A 12 13.05 -5.21 3.37
C TRP A 12 12.39 -3.87 3.66
N GLU A 13 11.09 -3.78 3.37
CA GLU A 13 10.26 -2.63 3.71
C GLU A 13 9.58 -2.85 5.07
N LEU A 14 9.64 -1.87 5.98
CA LEU A 14 8.92 -1.90 7.25
C LEU A 14 7.68 -1.02 7.17
N LYS A 15 6.50 -1.58 7.49
CA LYS A 15 5.24 -0.82 7.54
C LYS A 15 4.53 -1.06 8.86
N ILE A 16 3.84 -0.02 9.34
CA ILE A 16 2.93 -0.12 10.48
C ILE A 16 1.50 0.04 9.95
N VAL A 17 0.60 -0.85 10.37
CA VAL A 17 -0.81 -0.80 10.01
C VAL A 17 -1.70 -0.82 11.24
N PRO A 18 -2.74 0.04 11.32
CA PRO A 18 -3.65 0.01 12.45
C PRO A 18 -4.77 -1.02 12.24
N LEU A 19 -5.08 -1.74 13.30
CA LEU A 19 -6.26 -2.57 13.47
C LEU A 19 -7.28 -1.84 14.34
N LYS A 20 -8.56 -2.15 14.17
CA LYS A 20 -9.64 -1.65 15.02
C LYS A 20 -10.45 -2.80 15.59
N ARG A 21 -10.97 -2.63 16.80
CA ARG A 21 -12.03 -3.49 17.35
C ARG A 21 -13.38 -3.04 16.78
N LEU A 22 -14.14 -3.99 16.27
CA LEU A 22 -15.53 -3.79 15.87
C LEU A 22 -16.45 -3.91 17.10
N VAL A 23 -17.70 -3.47 16.96
CA VAL A 23 -18.71 -3.51 18.04
C VAL A 23 -18.94 -4.93 18.56
N ASN A 24 -18.85 -5.93 17.68
CA ASN A 24 -18.98 -7.35 18.04
C ASN A 24 -17.71 -7.97 18.67
N GLY A 25 -16.68 -7.17 18.98
CA GLY A 25 -15.43 -7.62 19.60
C GLY A 25 -14.37 -8.15 18.63
N THR A 26 -14.71 -8.39 17.35
CA THR A 26 -13.75 -8.87 16.34
C THR A 26 -12.76 -7.78 15.93
N ILE A 27 -11.57 -8.19 15.47
CA ILE A 27 -10.51 -7.29 15.02
C ILE A 27 -10.55 -7.21 13.49
N ALA A 28 -10.46 -5.99 12.95
CA ALA A 28 -10.42 -5.75 11.51
C ALA A 28 -9.32 -4.75 11.14
N ILE A 29 -8.84 -4.81 9.90
CA ILE A 29 -7.96 -3.77 9.33
C ILE A 29 -8.69 -2.42 9.36
N LYS A 30 -8.08 -1.39 9.93
CA LYS A 30 -8.72 -0.06 10.07
C LYS A 30 -8.72 0.71 8.74
N GLU A 31 -7.61 0.66 8.00
CA GLU A 31 -7.38 1.49 6.81
C GLU A 31 -6.46 0.80 5.78
N THR A 32 -6.41 1.37 4.57
CA THR A 32 -5.47 0.91 3.54
C THR A 32 -4.04 1.37 3.86
N MET A 33 -3.06 0.61 3.40
CA MET A 33 -1.65 0.86 3.71
C MET A 33 -0.96 1.52 2.52
N ALA A 34 -0.35 2.69 2.70
CA ALA A 34 0.45 3.32 1.66
C ALA A 34 1.72 2.50 1.38
N VAL A 35 1.96 2.16 0.11
CA VAL A 35 3.13 1.40 -0.32
C VAL A 35 4.22 2.35 -0.79
N THR A 36 3.99 3.04 -1.92
CA THR A 36 4.92 4.00 -2.54
C THR A 36 4.17 5.09 -3.31
N MET A 37 4.81 6.23 -3.55
CA MET A 37 4.25 7.33 -4.35
C MET A 37 4.12 6.93 -5.83
N ILE A 38 3.16 7.55 -6.53
CA ILE A 38 3.01 7.43 -7.98
C ILE A 38 3.66 8.66 -8.61
N ASP A 39 4.79 8.45 -9.28
CA ASP A 39 5.37 9.41 -10.22
C ASP A 39 4.86 9.05 -11.64
N PRO A 40 4.02 9.90 -12.26
CA PRO A 40 3.42 9.57 -13.55
C PRO A 40 4.45 9.42 -14.68
N PHE A 41 5.58 10.14 -14.63
CA PHE A 41 6.62 10.02 -15.65
C PHE A 41 7.32 8.67 -15.53
N ASN A 42 7.70 8.29 -14.30
CA ASN A 42 8.34 7.02 -14.04
C ASN A 42 7.40 5.83 -14.34
N VAL A 43 6.15 5.86 -13.86
CA VAL A 43 5.20 4.76 -14.07
C VAL A 43 4.89 4.57 -15.54
N ARG A 44 4.81 5.64 -16.34
CA ARG A 44 4.60 5.53 -17.79
C ARG A 44 5.70 4.75 -18.49
N SER A 45 6.96 4.93 -18.09
CA SER A 45 8.13 4.33 -18.75
C SER A 45 8.63 3.02 -18.12
N THR A 46 8.07 2.60 -16.97
CA THR A 46 8.58 1.47 -16.20
C THR A 46 7.59 0.30 -16.26
N PRO A 47 7.98 -0.90 -16.72
CA PRO A 47 7.14 -2.09 -16.62
C PRO A 47 7.02 -2.54 -15.15
N PHE A 48 6.00 -3.35 -14.83
CA PHE A 48 5.75 -3.80 -13.46
C PHE A 48 6.99 -4.46 -12.80
N GLU A 49 7.72 -5.28 -13.55
CA GLU A 49 8.87 -6.06 -13.08
C GLU A 49 10.03 -5.18 -12.58
N GLU A 50 10.08 -3.92 -13.04
CA GLU A 50 11.08 -2.92 -12.66
C GLU A 50 10.51 -1.84 -11.73
N SER A 51 9.22 -1.95 -11.38
CA SER A 51 8.51 -0.89 -10.67
C SER A 51 8.93 -0.76 -9.21
N HIS A 52 8.87 0.47 -8.69
CA HIS A 52 9.01 0.73 -7.25
C HIS A 52 7.91 0.04 -6.42
N LEU A 53 6.73 -0.19 -6.99
CA LEU A 53 5.66 -0.91 -6.31
C LEU A 53 6.09 -2.35 -6.00
N LEU A 54 6.56 -3.08 -7.02
CA LEU A 54 7.05 -4.44 -6.86
C LEU A 54 8.24 -4.48 -5.89
N ALA A 55 9.22 -3.59 -6.06
CA ALA A 55 10.38 -3.53 -5.18
C ALA A 55 10.01 -3.38 -3.70
N LYS A 56 8.97 -2.59 -3.39
CA LYS A 56 8.48 -2.36 -2.01
C LYS A 56 7.61 -3.50 -1.48
N LEU A 57 6.96 -4.29 -2.34
CA LEU A 57 6.14 -5.44 -1.95
C LEU A 57 6.93 -6.76 -1.95
N LYS A 58 8.12 -6.78 -2.57
CA LYS A 58 8.93 -8.00 -2.72
C LYS A 58 9.23 -8.66 -1.38
N LYS A 59 9.64 -7.86 -0.39
CA LYS A 59 9.90 -8.27 1.00
C LYS A 59 9.47 -7.19 1.96
N ALA A 60 8.56 -7.51 2.89
CA ALA A 60 8.09 -6.56 3.87
C ALA A 60 7.92 -7.19 5.26
N VAL A 61 8.15 -6.39 6.30
CA VAL A 61 7.71 -6.67 7.66
C VAL A 61 6.56 -5.73 7.98
N ILE A 62 5.41 -6.30 8.33
CA ILE A 62 4.20 -5.56 8.65
C ILE A 62 3.92 -5.68 10.15
N CYS A 63 3.97 -4.54 10.84
CA CYS A 63 3.69 -4.42 12.26
C CYS A 63 2.26 -3.93 12.46
N ALA A 64 1.39 -4.78 12.97
CA ALA A 64 0.01 -4.42 13.27
C ALA A 64 -0.12 -3.87 14.69
N ARG A 65 -0.69 -2.68 14.82
CA ARG A 65 -1.00 -2.05 16.10
C ARG A 65 -2.50 -1.96 16.31
N LEU A 66 -2.96 -1.98 17.56
CA LEU A 66 -4.34 -1.67 17.87
C LEU A 66 -4.52 -0.14 17.92
N PHE A 67 -5.47 0.38 17.15
CA PHE A 67 -5.91 1.77 17.23
C PHE A 67 -6.83 1.94 18.44
N GLU A 68 -6.44 2.83 19.36
CA GLU A 68 -7.22 3.17 20.55
C GLU A 68 -7.95 4.52 20.37
N SER A 69 -7.23 5.58 20.02
CA SER A 69 -7.78 6.92 19.80
C SER A 69 -6.89 7.76 18.89
N GLN A 70 -7.41 8.90 18.40
CA GLN A 70 -6.63 9.86 17.60
C GLN A 70 -5.58 10.60 18.43
N GLU A 71 -5.75 10.71 19.75
CA GLU A 71 -4.77 11.34 20.63
C GLU A 71 -3.47 10.53 20.74
N GLU A 72 -3.51 9.23 20.39
CA GLU A 72 -2.35 8.33 20.30
C GLU A 72 -1.42 8.35 21.53
N LYS A 73 -2.00 8.47 22.73
CA LYS A 73 -1.27 8.43 24.02
C LYS A 73 -0.50 7.11 24.24
N ARG A 74 -0.94 6.03 23.57
CA ARG A 74 -0.33 4.70 23.59
C ARG A 74 -0.54 4.02 22.24
N SER A 75 0.40 3.17 21.87
CA SER A 75 0.27 2.23 20.75
C SER A 75 0.61 0.82 21.22
N VAL A 76 -0.30 -0.12 20.99
CA VAL A 76 -0.10 -1.53 21.35
C VAL A 76 0.19 -2.31 20.08
N LEU A 77 1.42 -2.82 19.96
CA LEU A 77 1.77 -3.79 18.93
C LEU A 77 1.09 -5.12 19.26
N VAL A 78 0.29 -5.64 18.32
CA VAL A 78 -0.52 -6.85 18.54
C VAL A 78 -0.15 -8.01 17.63
N HIS A 79 0.48 -7.74 16.49
CA HIS A 79 0.93 -8.78 15.55
C HIS A 79 2.08 -8.26 14.69
N VAL A 80 2.97 -9.15 14.28
CA VAL A 80 4.04 -8.86 13.31
C VAL A 80 4.10 -10.02 12.32
N ALA A 81 4.11 -9.69 11.03
CA ALA A 81 4.24 -10.67 9.97
C ALA A 81 5.36 -10.28 9.01
N ALA A 82 6.14 -11.27 8.59
CA ALA A 82 6.97 -11.15 7.40
C ALA A 82 6.14 -11.55 6.18
N PHE A 83 6.32 -10.85 5.08
CA PHE A 83 5.67 -11.10 3.81
C PHE A 83 6.70 -11.09 2.69
N ASP A 84 6.63 -12.10 1.82
CA ASP A 84 7.31 -12.16 0.55
C ASP A 84 6.25 -12.28 -0.55
N LEU A 85 6.42 -11.58 -1.68
CA LEU A 85 5.50 -11.68 -2.81
C LEU A 85 5.86 -12.89 -3.69
N ASP A 86 5.63 -14.09 -3.18
CA ASP A 86 5.96 -15.37 -3.83
C ASP A 86 4.72 -16.11 -4.39
N ASP A 87 3.55 -15.89 -3.81
CA ASP A 87 2.28 -16.39 -4.33
C ASP A 87 2.01 -15.82 -5.73
N HIS A 88 1.96 -16.71 -6.72
CA HIS A 88 1.81 -16.35 -8.12
C HIS A 88 0.49 -15.60 -8.40
N SER A 89 -0.61 -15.96 -7.73
CA SER A 89 -1.91 -15.31 -7.92
C SER A 89 -1.93 -13.89 -7.37
N ILE A 90 -1.30 -13.69 -6.20
CA ILE A 90 -1.17 -12.36 -5.60
C ILE A 90 -0.23 -11.49 -6.45
N TYR A 91 0.90 -12.05 -6.88
CA TYR A 91 1.84 -11.37 -7.77
C TYR A 91 1.14 -10.88 -9.04
N GLU A 92 0.42 -11.77 -9.72
CA GLU A 92 -0.26 -11.46 -10.98
C GLU A 92 -1.38 -10.42 -10.78
N GLN A 93 -2.13 -10.49 -9.69
CA GLN A 93 -3.13 -9.48 -9.40
C GLN A 93 -2.50 -8.10 -9.11
N VAL A 94 -1.39 -8.04 -8.37
CA VAL A 94 -0.65 -6.79 -8.13
C VAL A 94 -0.10 -6.23 -9.45
N ARG A 95 0.38 -7.09 -10.36
CA ARG A 95 0.81 -6.71 -11.70
C ARG A 95 -0.34 -6.07 -12.49
N GLN A 96 -1.51 -6.72 -12.50
CA GLN A 96 -2.70 -6.21 -13.19
C GLN A 96 -3.15 -4.85 -12.63
N ASP A 97 -3.17 -4.68 -11.31
CA ASP A 97 -3.52 -3.40 -10.67
C ASP A 97 -2.53 -2.28 -11.03
N TYR A 98 -1.24 -2.61 -11.15
CA TYR A 98 -0.20 -1.69 -11.61
C TYR A 98 -0.42 -1.29 -13.07
N GLU A 99 -0.63 -2.26 -13.97
CA GLU A 99 -0.81 -2.00 -15.39
C GLU A 99 -2.13 -1.26 -15.68
N GLU A 100 -3.19 -1.48 -14.90
CA GLU A 100 -4.42 -0.67 -14.97
C GLU A 100 -4.12 0.80 -14.64
N THR A 101 -3.38 1.04 -13.56
CA THR A 101 -2.94 2.39 -13.16
C THR A 101 -2.06 3.03 -14.24
N ARG A 102 -1.10 2.26 -14.77
CA ARG A 102 -0.16 2.71 -15.80
C ARG A 102 -0.87 3.05 -17.11
N SER A 103 -1.79 2.20 -17.55
CA SER A 103 -2.58 2.41 -18.77
C SER A 103 -3.43 3.67 -18.65
N CYS A 104 -4.09 3.88 -17.51
CA CYS A 104 -4.86 5.11 -17.27
C CYS A 104 -3.97 6.37 -17.35
N ILE A 105 -2.76 6.35 -16.78
CA ILE A 105 -1.81 7.48 -16.91
C ILE A 105 -1.43 7.73 -18.37
N ILE A 106 -1.25 6.68 -19.17
CA ILE A 106 -0.84 6.77 -20.58
C ILE A 106 -1.98 7.30 -21.46
N GLU A 107 -3.18 6.78 -21.27
CA GLU A 107 -4.33 6.97 -22.16
C GLU A 107 -5.21 8.17 -21.78
N HIS A 108 -5.33 8.43 -20.47
CA HIS A 108 -6.27 9.42 -19.94
C HIS A 108 -5.57 10.53 -19.16
N GLY A 109 -4.42 10.26 -18.55
CA GLY A 109 -3.68 11.22 -17.74
C GLY A 109 -3.79 10.95 -16.23
N PHE A 110 -2.88 11.52 -15.46
CA PHE A 110 -2.69 11.22 -14.04
C PHE A 110 -3.89 11.65 -13.15
N GLU A 111 -4.59 12.70 -13.56
CA GLU A 111 -5.79 13.22 -12.89
C GLU A 111 -6.95 12.23 -12.93
N HIS A 112 -6.99 11.33 -13.92
CA HIS A 112 -8.04 10.33 -14.10
C HIS A 112 -7.88 9.08 -13.22
N LEU A 113 -6.78 8.97 -12.48
CA LEU A 113 -6.65 7.91 -11.49
C LEU A 113 -7.78 8.00 -10.45
N THR A 114 -8.30 6.87 -9.98
CA THR A 114 -9.36 6.87 -8.96
C THR A 114 -9.12 5.80 -7.91
N GLY A 115 -9.63 6.02 -6.71
CA GLY A 115 -9.58 5.01 -5.64
C GLY A 115 -10.42 3.77 -5.92
N THR A 116 -11.16 3.70 -7.03
CA THR A 116 -11.94 2.51 -7.40
C THR A 116 -11.11 1.50 -8.20
N MET A 117 -10.02 1.93 -8.84
CA MET A 117 -9.11 1.09 -9.62
C MET A 117 -8.40 0.03 -8.76
N GLY A 118 -8.04 -1.09 -9.39
CA GLY A 118 -7.30 -2.22 -8.83
C GLY A 118 -8.02 -3.00 -7.74
N ILE A 119 -7.64 -4.26 -7.56
CA ILE A 119 -8.27 -5.22 -6.64
C ILE A 119 -7.51 -5.35 -5.32
N LEU A 120 -6.18 -5.42 -5.35
CA LEU A 120 -5.32 -5.51 -4.17
C LEU A 120 -4.61 -4.19 -3.89
N VAL A 121 -4.20 -3.48 -4.93
CA VAL A 121 -3.52 -2.19 -4.88
C VAL A 121 -4.36 -1.15 -5.61
N GLN A 122 -4.39 0.08 -5.11
CA GLN A 122 -5.17 1.18 -5.70
C GLN A 122 -4.40 2.51 -5.66
N PRO A 123 -4.58 3.41 -6.64
CA PRO A 123 -4.10 4.77 -6.53
C PRO A 123 -5.04 5.59 -5.63
N ARG A 124 -4.51 6.23 -4.59
CA ARG A 124 -5.26 7.23 -3.80
C ARG A 124 -4.47 8.50 -3.58
N THR A 125 -5.18 9.60 -3.40
CA THR A 125 -4.61 10.89 -2.99
C THR A 125 -3.89 10.75 -1.65
N LYS A 126 -2.69 11.32 -1.56
CA LYS A 126 -1.91 11.41 -0.31
C LYS A 126 -1.82 12.87 0.12
N GLY A 127 -2.18 13.15 1.38
CA GLY A 127 -2.15 14.49 1.98
C GLY A 127 -3.53 15.08 2.28
N ALA A 128 -3.55 16.13 3.09
CA ALA A 128 -4.76 16.70 3.69
C ALA A 128 -5.50 17.64 2.72
N GLY A 129 -6.10 17.12 1.64
CA GLY A 129 -7.21 17.73 0.89
C GLY A 129 -7.09 19.18 0.34
N HIS A 130 -6.03 19.93 0.66
CA HIS A 130 -5.84 21.35 0.37
C HIS A 130 -5.01 21.50 -0.92
N GLY A 131 -5.52 20.98 -2.03
CA GLY A 131 -4.90 21.13 -3.35
C GLY A 131 -3.73 20.19 -3.65
N SER A 132 -3.45 19.19 -2.80
CA SER A 132 -2.46 18.14 -3.12
C SER A 132 -3.01 17.24 -4.23
N THR A 133 -2.36 17.27 -5.39
CA THR A 133 -2.60 16.36 -6.52
C THR A 133 -1.85 15.03 -6.38
N SER A 134 -0.97 14.90 -5.38
CA SER A 134 -0.09 13.73 -5.28
C SER A 134 -0.87 12.45 -4.93
N ARG A 135 -0.52 11.35 -5.59
CA ARG A 135 -1.10 10.03 -5.39
C ARG A 135 -0.05 9.01 -4.99
N ALA A 136 -0.47 8.00 -4.27
CA ALA A 136 0.34 6.85 -3.93
C ALA A 136 -0.42 5.56 -4.23
N PHE A 137 0.32 4.47 -4.45
CA PHE A 137 -0.22 3.14 -4.40
C PHE A 137 -0.53 2.77 -2.94
N TYR A 138 -1.76 2.35 -2.69
CA TYR A 138 -2.23 1.84 -1.40
C TYR A 138 -2.62 0.38 -1.54
N ALA A 139 -2.14 -0.48 -0.64
CA ALA A 139 -2.69 -1.82 -0.46
C ALA A 139 -4.07 -1.72 0.19
N ARG A 140 -5.08 -2.28 -0.46
CA ARG A 140 -6.45 -2.35 0.06
C ARG A 140 -6.50 -3.19 1.33
N THR A 141 -7.51 -2.96 2.16
CA THR A 141 -7.64 -3.64 3.48
C THR A 141 -7.61 -5.17 3.36
N GLN A 142 -8.23 -5.73 2.31
CA GLN A 142 -8.16 -7.17 2.04
C GLN A 142 -6.75 -7.66 1.73
N PHE A 143 -5.96 -6.85 1.01
CA PHE A 143 -4.57 -7.20 0.75
C PHE A 143 -3.74 -7.07 2.01
N VAL A 144 -3.94 -6.03 2.83
CA VAL A 144 -3.28 -5.88 4.13
C VAL A 144 -3.56 -7.08 5.06
N ALA A 145 -4.78 -7.65 5.02
CA ALA A 145 -5.09 -8.86 5.77
C ALA A 145 -4.24 -10.06 5.31
N LYS A 146 -4.07 -10.24 3.99
CA LYS A 146 -3.15 -11.25 3.43
C LYS A 146 -1.70 -11.00 3.83
N LEU A 147 -1.23 -9.74 3.77
CA LEU A 147 0.13 -9.37 4.20
C LEU A 147 0.40 -9.69 5.68
N LEU A 148 -0.64 -9.70 6.52
CA LEU A 148 -0.56 -10.06 7.93
C LEU A 148 -0.76 -11.56 8.21
N GLY A 149 -1.13 -12.35 7.20
CA GLY A 149 -1.43 -13.78 7.35
C GLY A 149 -2.67 -14.07 8.20
N ILE A 150 -3.66 -13.17 8.19
CA ILE A 150 -4.88 -13.29 9.01
C ILE A 150 -6.14 -13.61 8.17
N GLN A 151 -5.95 -14.00 6.91
CA GLN A 151 -7.01 -14.37 5.97
C GLN A 151 -6.55 -15.50 5.05
#